data_AF-A0AA95SM14-F1
#
_entry.id   AF-A0AA95SM14-F1
#
_cell.length_a   1.000
_cell.length_b   1.000
_cell.length_c   1.000
_cell.angle_alpha   90.00
_cell.angle_beta   90.00
_cell.angle_gamma   90.00
#
_symmetry.space_group_name_H-M   'P 1'
#
loop_
_entity.id
_entity.type
_entity.pdbx_description
1 polymer ?
#
loop_
_entity_poly.entity_id
_entity_poly.type
_entity_poly.pdbx_seq_one_letter_code
_entity_poly.pdbx_strand_id
1 'polypeptide(L)'
;MESWEAAYIAGIIDGEGSISLTRMHECEHRRPCISIASTDKELLIYIQSLSGGTINNKKNYNPDKHKDSFTLNIKNKILYNLLRSIATSSRFRKLFK
;
A
#
# COMPACT_ATOMS: atom_id res chain seq x y z
N MET A 1 5.34 2.15 -15.23
CA MET A 1 6.02 2.43 -13.96
C MET A 1 7.49 2.16 -14.20
N GLU A 2 8.29 3.19 -14.06
CA GLU A 2 9.74 3.12 -14.20
C GLU A 2 10.37 2.34 -13.03
N SER A 3 11.61 1.88 -13.20
CA SER A 3 12.29 1.05 -12.19
C SER A 3 12.52 1.79 -10.87
N TRP A 4 12.80 3.10 -10.93
CA TRP A 4 12.99 3.94 -9.75
C TRP A 4 11.67 4.21 -9.01
N GLU A 5 10.55 4.37 -9.73
CA GLU A 5 9.21 4.51 -9.12
C GLU A 5 8.86 3.23 -8.36
N ALA A 6 9.12 2.07 -8.98
CA ALA A 6 8.92 0.77 -8.35
C ALA A 6 9.77 0.64 -7.07
N ALA A 7 11.05 1.03 -7.13
CA ALA A 7 11.95 0.97 -5.98
C ALA A 7 11.54 1.95 -4.86
N TYR A 8 11.07 3.15 -5.21
CA TYR A 8 10.56 4.13 -4.26
C TYR A 8 9.32 3.60 -3.54
N ILE A 9 8.31 3.13 -4.29
CA ILE A 9 7.10 2.54 -3.72
C ILE A 9 7.43 1.31 -2.86
N ALA A 10 8.40 0.49 -3.28
CA ALA A 10 8.87 -0.64 -2.49
C ALA A 10 9.39 -0.21 -1.11
N GLY A 11 10.18 0.85 -1.07
CA GLY A 11 10.71 1.41 0.19
C GLY A 11 9.60 1.95 1.09
N ILE A 12 8.60 2.62 0.53
CA ILE A 12 7.44 3.10 1.30
C ILE A 12 6.63 1.92 1.86
N ILE A 13 6.39 0.87 1.05
CA ILE A 13 5.67 -0.32 1.52
C ILE A 13 6.44 -1.05 2.62
N ASP A 14 7.77 -1.12 2.53
CA ASP A 14 8.62 -1.77 3.54
C ASP A 14 8.67 -0.99 4.86
N GLY A 15 8.59 0.35 4.80
CA GLY A 15 8.65 1.23 5.98
C GLY A 15 7.30 1.48 6.66
N GLU A 16 6.26 1.81 5.89
CA GLU A 16 4.95 2.24 6.38
C GLU A 16 3.80 1.33 5.93
N GLY A 17 4.10 0.39 5.03
CA GLY A 17 3.12 -0.51 4.45
C GLY A 17 2.90 -1.77 5.27
N SER A 18 1.76 -2.41 5.02
CA SER A 18 1.44 -3.75 5.48
C SER A 18 0.92 -4.58 4.33
N ILE A 19 1.36 -5.83 4.25
CA ILE A 19 0.92 -6.81 3.24
C ILE A 19 0.16 -7.89 3.97
N SER A 20 -1.10 -8.09 3.61
CA SER A 20 -1.99 -9.03 4.29
C SER A 20 -2.85 -9.81 3.29
N LEU A 21 -3.20 -11.04 3.65
CA LEU A 21 -4.19 -11.84 2.94
C LEU A 21 -5.57 -11.61 3.57
N THR A 22 -6.42 -10.84 2.90
CA THR A 22 -7.74 -10.46 3.41
C THR A 22 -8.86 -11.20 2.70
N ARG A 23 -9.93 -11.49 3.44
CA ARG A 23 -11.18 -12.06 2.92
C ARG A 23 -12.27 -10.99 3.00
N MET A 24 -12.92 -10.67 1.88
CA MET A 24 -14.01 -9.67 1.86
C MET A 24 -15.37 -10.31 2.23
N HIS A 25 -15.60 -11.56 1.82
CA HIS A 25 -16.83 -12.31 2.11
C HIS A 25 -16.54 -13.75 2.59
N GLU A 26 -17.43 -14.30 3.42
CA GLU A 26 -17.31 -15.63 4.08
C GLU A 26 -17.24 -16.83 3.12
N CYS A 27 -17.48 -16.67 1.82
CA CYS A 27 -17.35 -17.75 0.83
C CYS A 27 -16.23 -17.49 -0.19
N GLU A 28 -15.46 -16.42 -0.04
CA GLU A 28 -14.41 -16.07 -1.00
C GLU A 28 -13.02 -16.55 -0.58
N HIS A 29 -12.13 -16.73 -1.55
CA HIS A 29 -10.71 -16.95 -1.30
C HIS A 29 -10.03 -15.68 -0.75
N ARG A 30 -9.02 -15.88 0.10
CA ARG A 30 -8.16 -14.80 0.57
C ARG A 30 -7.44 -14.16 -0.62
N ARG A 31 -7.37 -12.84 -0.63
CA ARG A 31 -6.67 -12.06 -1.65
C ARG A 31 -5.60 -11.20 -0.99
N PRO A 32 -4.43 -11.03 -1.63
CA PRO A 32 -3.43 -10.12 -1.12
C PRO A 32 -3.97 -8.68 -1.17
N CYS A 33 -3.61 -7.92 -0.15
CA CYS A 33 -3.93 -6.51 0.02
C CYS A 33 -2.68 -5.83 0.56
N ILE A 34 -2.37 -4.65 0.02
CA ILE A 34 -1.38 -3.75 0.59
C ILE A 34 -2.13 -2.56 1.18
N SER A 35 -1.76 -2.17 2.39
CA SER A 35 -2.19 -0.93 3.00
C SER A 35 -0.99 -0.07 3.32
N ILE A 36 -1.06 1.23 3.04
CA ILE A 36 -0.04 2.22 3.41
C ILE A 36 -0.75 3.31 4.21
N ALA A 37 -0.32 3.54 5.45
CA ALA A 37 -0.90 4.56 6.30
C ALA A 37 0.04 5.74 6.47
N SER A 38 -0.44 6.96 6.20
CA SER A 38 0.36 8.16 6.36
C SER A 38 -0.50 9.35 6.80
N THR A 39 0.12 10.34 7.43
CA THR A 39 -0.49 11.65 7.68
C THR A 39 -0.33 12.60 6.49
N ASP A 40 0.56 12.27 5.55
CA ASP A 40 0.74 13.02 4.31
C ASP A 40 -0.17 12.45 3.22
N LYS A 41 -1.20 13.23 2.86
CA LYS A 41 -2.18 12.84 1.86
C LYS A 41 -1.63 12.95 0.43
N GLU A 42 -0.75 13.90 0.16
CA GLU A 42 -0.19 14.13 -1.17
C GLU A 42 0.69 12.96 -1.59
N LEU A 43 1.50 12.45 -0.66
CA LEU A 43 2.27 11.21 -0.86
C LEU A 43 1.37 10.04 -1.26
N LEU A 44 0.25 9.84 -0.55
CA LEU A 44 -0.67 8.75 -0.85
C LEU A 44 -1.37 8.94 -2.20
N ILE A 45 -1.70 10.18 -2.59
CA ILE A 45 -2.26 10.47 -3.92
C ILE A 45 -1.24 10.18 -5.02
N TYR A 46 0.04 10.55 -4.81
CA TYR A 46 1.11 10.23 -5.75
C TYR A 46 1.24 8.70 -5.92
N ILE A 47 1.33 7.95 -4.83
CA ILE A 47 1.42 6.49 -4.90
C ILE A 47 0.16 5.91 -5.56
N GLN A 48 -1.03 6.39 -5.20
CA GLN A 48 -2.30 5.97 -5.80
C GLN A 48 -2.32 6.21 -7.33
N SER A 49 -1.75 7.31 -7.81
CA SER A 49 -1.69 7.60 -9.25
C SER A 49 -0.88 6.56 -10.04
N LEU A 50 0.13 5.97 -9.40
CA LEU A 50 1.00 4.94 -9.99
C LEU A 50 0.48 3.51 -9.75
N SER A 51 -0.09 3.25 -8.58
CA SER A 51 -0.47 1.91 -8.12
C SER A 51 -1.97 1.64 -8.10
N GLY A 52 -2.80 2.63 -8.41
CA GLY A 52 -4.24 2.58 -8.17
C GLY A 52 -4.60 2.41 -6.69
N GLY A 53 -5.78 1.85 -6.43
CA GLY A 53 -6.28 1.61 -5.07
C GLY A 53 -7.21 2.71 -4.56
N THR A 54 -7.56 2.63 -3.27
CA THR A 54 -8.54 3.51 -2.64
C THR A 54 -7.94 4.14 -1.38
N ILE A 55 -7.95 5.48 -1.32
CA ILE A 55 -7.58 6.24 -0.12
C ILE A 55 -8.80 6.37 0.78
N ASN A 56 -8.64 5.97 2.04
CA ASN A 56 -9.63 6.12 3.09
C ASN A 56 -9.12 7.09 4.16
N ASN A 57 -10.01 7.94 4.67
CA ASN A 57 -9.71 8.81 5.81
C ASN A 57 -9.90 8.00 7.10
N LYS A 58 -8.96 8.13 8.05
CA LYS A 58 -9.17 7.62 9.40
C LYS A 58 -9.84 8.72 10.22
N LYS A 59 -10.86 8.33 10.99
CA LYS A 59 -11.51 9.25 11.92
C LYS A 59 -10.49 9.72 12.95
N ASN A 60 -10.33 11.03 13.07
CA ASN A 60 -9.53 11.64 14.11
C ASN A 60 -10.40 11.81 15.37
N TYR A 61 -10.13 11.04 16.41
CA TYR A 61 -10.90 11.08 17.66
C TYR A 61 -10.40 12.17 18.63
N ASN A 62 -9.25 12.80 18.35
CA ASN A 62 -8.68 13.85 19.19
C ASN A 62 -7.86 14.85 18.34
N PRO A 63 -8.52 15.76 17.62
CA PRO A 63 -7.88 16.64 16.65
C PRO A 63 -6.88 17.63 17.27
N ASP A 64 -7.05 17.97 18.55
CA ASP A 64 -6.12 18.87 19.26
C ASP A 64 -4.75 18.22 19.49
N LYS A 65 -4.70 16.88 19.53
CA LYS A 65 -3.48 16.11 19.84
C LYS A 65 -2.94 15.31 18.65
N HIS A 66 -3.79 14.95 17.69
CA HIS A 66 -3.43 14.04 16.60
C HIS A 66 -3.66 14.70 15.24
N LYS A 67 -2.72 14.45 14.33
CA LYS A 67 -2.91 14.80 12.92
C LYS A 67 -3.90 13.84 12.27
N ASP A 68 -4.60 14.34 11.27
CA ASP A 68 -5.41 13.49 10.41
C ASP A 68 -4.52 12.44 9.73
N SER A 69 -5.07 11.23 9.63
CA SER A 69 -4.37 10.09 9.04
C SER A 69 -5.22 9.48 7.94
N PHE A 70 -4.52 8.98 6.93
CA PHE A 70 -5.09 8.45 5.72
C PHE A 70 -4.53 7.05 5.50
N THR A 71 -5.22 6.23 4.71
CA THR A 71 -4.74 4.90 4.35
C THR A 71 -5.07 4.60 2.90
N LEU A 72 -4.04 4.36 2.11
CA LEU A 72 -4.16 3.83 0.76
C LEU A 72 -4.28 2.30 0.84
N ASN A 73 -5.35 1.75 0.30
CA ASN A 73 -5.56 0.30 0.18
C ASN A 73 -5.49 -0.12 -1.29
N ILE A 74 -4.56 -1.03 -1.60
CA ILE A 74 -4.32 -1.56 -2.94
C ILE A 74 -4.74 -3.03 -2.95
N LYS A 75 -5.70 -3.38 -3.80
CA LYS A 75 -6.33 -4.71 -3.87
C LYS A 75 -6.37 -5.26 -5.31
N ASN A 76 -6.61 -6.57 -5.44
CA ASN A 76 -6.94 -7.26 -6.70
C ASN A 76 -5.83 -7.21 -7.79
N LYS A 77 -6.21 -7.24 -9.08
CA LYS A 77 -5.33 -7.39 -10.26
C LYS A 77 -4.18 -6.37 -10.29
N ILE A 78 -4.40 -5.15 -9.82
CA ILE A 78 -3.40 -4.09 -9.85
C ILE A 78 -2.23 -4.43 -8.90
N LEU A 79 -2.54 -5.06 -7.77
CA LEU A 79 -1.53 -5.49 -6.81
C LEU A 79 -0.59 -6.55 -7.38
N TYR A 80 -1.08 -7.46 -8.22
CA TYR A 80 -0.21 -8.46 -8.86
C TYR A 80 0.83 -7.81 -9.77
N ASN A 81 0.42 -6.82 -10.56
CA ASN A 81 1.34 -6.07 -11.43
C ASN A 81 2.34 -5.24 -10.62
N LEU A 82 1.87 -4.63 -9.53
CA LEU A 82 2.70 -3.87 -8.60
C LEU A 82 3.74 -4.77 -7.92
N LEU A 83 3.31 -5.88 -7.32
CA LEU A 83 4.19 -6.86 -6.69
C LEU A 83 5.21 -7.43 -7.68
N ARG A 84 4.79 -7.72 -8.92
CA ARG A 84 5.72 -8.19 -9.95
C ARG A 84 6.78 -7.14 -10.30
N SER A 85 6.39 -5.87 -10.37
CA SER A 85 7.30 -4.76 -10.68
C SER A 85 8.26 -4.47 -9.51
N ILE A 86 7.78 -4.62 -8.27
CA ILE A 86 8.56 -4.38 -7.05
C ILE A 86 9.43 -5.56 -6.66
N ALA A 87 9.01 -6.81 -6.91
CA ALA A 87 9.79 -8.01 -6.60
C ALA A 87 11.11 -8.10 -7.39
N THR A 88 11.21 -7.39 -8.51
CA THR A 88 12.45 -7.18 -9.26
C THR A 88 13.45 -6.24 -8.56
N SER A 89 13.01 -5.48 -7.54
CA SER A 89 13.87 -4.64 -6.71
C SER A 89 14.60 -5.48 -5.66
N SER A 90 15.92 -5.30 -5.60
CA SER A 90 16.88 -6.14 -4.86
C SER A 90 16.64 -6.27 -3.34
N ARG A 91 15.87 -5.36 -2.72
CA ARG A 91 15.55 -5.41 -1.28
C ARG A 91 14.38 -6.32 -0.93
N PHE A 92 13.33 -6.38 -1.75
CA PHE A 92 12.10 -7.13 -1.44
C PHE A 92 12.31 -8.66 -1.50
N ARG A 93 13.34 -9.10 -2.23
CA ARG A 93 13.71 -10.52 -2.42
C ARG A 93 14.15 -11.23 -1.13
N LYS A 94 14.42 -10.50 -0.04
CA LYS A 94 14.76 -11.07 1.27
C LYS A 94 13.55 -11.47 2.13
N LEU A 95 12.34 -10.96 1.85
CA LEU A 95 11.15 -11.19 2.67
C LEU A 95 10.45 -12.55 2.42
N PHE A 96 10.83 -13.28 1.37
CA PHE A 96 10.19 -14.53 0.96
C PHE A 96 11.16 -15.71 0.80
N LYS A 97 12.36 -15.64 1.40
CA LYS A 97 13.29 -16.77 1.49
C LYS A 97 13.23 -17.43 2.85
#